data_AF-E6VAC4-F1
#
_entry.id   AF-E6VAC4-F1
#
_cell.length_a   1.000
_cell.length_b   1.000
_cell.length_c   1.000
_cell.angle_alpha   90.00
_cell.angle_beta   90.00
_cell.angle_gamma   90.00
#
_symmetry.space_group_name_H-M   'P 1'
#
loop_
_entity.id
_entity.type
_entity.pdbx_description
1 polymer ?
#
loop_
_entity_poly.entity_id
_entity_poly.type
_entity_poly.pdbx_seq_one_letter_code
_entity_poly.pdbx_strand_id
1 'polypeptide(L)'
;MENILGLVALACGLIVGLGAIGASIGIALMGGKFLESSARQPELMNDLQTKMFILAGLIDAAFLIGVAIALLFAFANPFAATFLANLPK
;
A
#
# COMPACT_ATOMS: atom_id res chain seq x y z
N MET A 1 20.79 -10.60 -16.65
CA MET A 1 19.33 -10.62 -16.37
C MET A 1 19.03 -10.94 -14.91
N GLU A 2 19.69 -11.94 -14.31
CA GLU A 2 19.41 -12.37 -12.92
C GLU A 2 19.58 -11.25 -11.87
N ASN A 3 20.64 -10.44 -11.93
CA ASN A 3 20.84 -9.33 -10.98
C ASN A 3 19.75 -8.24 -11.07
N ILE A 4 19.23 -7.97 -12.27
CA ILE A 4 18.17 -6.97 -12.47
C ILE A 4 16.85 -7.51 -11.90
N LEU A 5 16.56 -8.79 -12.14
CA LEU A 5 15.39 -9.45 -11.58
C LEU A 5 15.43 -9.48 -10.04
N GLY A 6 16.59 -9.76 -9.46
CA GLY A 6 16.79 -9.74 -8.00
C GLY A 6 16.59 -8.36 -7.37
N LEU A 7 17.13 -7.31 -7.99
CA LEU A 7 16.95 -5.93 -7.52
C LEU A 7 15.48 -5.47 -7.63
N VAL A 8 14.78 -5.86 -8.69
CA VAL A 8 13.36 -5.56 -8.87
C VAL A 8 12.51 -6.29 -7.83
N ALA A 9 12.81 -7.56 -7.54
CA ALA A 9 12.12 -8.30 -6.49
C ALA A 9 12.30 -7.64 -5.11
N LEU A 10 13.50 -7.18 -4.78
CA LEU A 10 13.77 -6.41 -3.57
C LEU A 10 13.00 -5.09 -3.53
N ALA A 11 12.99 -4.33 -4.63
CA ALA A 11 12.25 -3.08 -4.74
C ALA A 11 10.74 -3.29 -4.55
N CYS A 12 10.16 -4.31 -5.18
CA CYS A 12 8.76 -4.67 -4.99
C CYS A 12 8.46 -5.04 -3.53
N GLY A 13 9.33 -5.83 -2.90
CA GLY A 13 9.20 -6.19 -1.48
C GLY A 13 9.22 -4.97 -0.56
N LEU A 14 10.08 -3.98 -0.84
CA LEU A 14 10.15 -2.75 -0.06
C LEU A 14 8.91 -1.86 -0.25
N ILE A 15 8.43 -1.70 -1.49
CA ILE A 15 7.23 -0.89 -1.79
C ILE A 15 6.02 -1.48 -1.07
N VAL A 16 5.80 -2.79 -1.19
CA VAL A 16 4.66 -3.46 -0.55
C VAL A 16 4.81 -3.50 0.96
N GLY A 17 6.01 -3.82 1.48
CA GLY A 17 6.27 -3.90 2.91
C GLY A 17 6.09 -2.56 3.63
N LEU A 18 6.67 -1.49 3.09
CA LEU A 18 6.52 -0.15 3.66
C LEU A 18 5.08 0.37 3.53
N GLY A 19 4.42 0.08 2.41
CA GLY A 19 3.01 0.41 2.21
C GLY A 19 2.11 -0.31 3.22
N ALA A 20 2.34 -1.60 3.47
CA ALA A 20 1.57 -2.40 4.42
C ALA A 20 1.74 -1.89 5.85
N ILE A 21 2.95 -1.51 6.25
CA ILE A 21 3.21 -0.91 7.57
C ILE A 21 2.44 0.42 7.72
N GLY A 22 2.49 1.29 6.70
CA GLY A 22 1.75 2.56 6.70
C GLY A 22 0.24 2.37 6.83
N ALA A 23 -0.33 1.43 6.08
CA ALA A 23 -1.76 1.11 6.16
C ALA A 23 -2.16 0.54 7.52
N SER A 24 -1.36 -0.40 8.05
CA SER A 24 -1.60 -1.04 9.35
C SER A 24 -1.63 -0.03 10.50
N ILE A 25 -0.68 0.91 10.51
CA ILE A 25 -0.61 1.97 11.53
C ILE A 25 -1.80 2.92 11.37
N GLY A 26 -2.13 3.32 10.13
CA GLY A 26 -3.26 4.20 9.84
C GLY A 26 -4.59 3.63 10.35
N ILE A 27 -4.87 2.36 10.03
CA ILE A 27 -6.09 1.67 10.47
C ILE A 27 -6.10 1.47 11.99
N ALA A 28 -4.97 1.11 12.61
CA ALA A 28 -4.89 0.91 14.06
C ALA A 28 -5.18 2.19 14.85
N LEU A 29 -4.60 3.33 14.44
CA LEU A 29 -4.83 4.63 15.09
C LEU A 29 -6.27 5.10 14.92
N MET A 30 -6.81 4.94 13.72
CA MET A 30 -8.19 5.30 13.40
C MET A 30 -9.18 4.42 14.18
N GLY A 31 -8.98 3.10 14.19
CA GLY A 31 -9.82 2.15 14.92
C GLY A 31 -9.80 2.37 16.43
N GLY A 32 -8.63 2.68 17.00
CA GLY A 32 -8.51 3.02 18.43
C GLY A 32 -9.32 4.26 18.81
N LYS A 33 -9.22 5.33 18.03
CA LYS A 33 -10.00 6.57 18.26
C LYS A 33 -11.50 6.37 18.03
N PHE A 34 -11.88 5.52 17.06
CA PHE A 34 -13.27 5.16 16.82
C PHE A 34 -13.88 4.44 18.03
N LEU A 35 -13.18 3.46 18.59
CA LEU A 35 -13.62 2.73 19.78
C LEU A 35 -13.74 3.65 21.01
N GLU A 36 -12.75 4.53 21.25
CA GLU A 36 -12.80 5.48 22.36
C GLU A 36 -13.98 6.46 22.22
N SER A 37 -14.19 6.99 21.02
CA SER A 37 -15.29 7.93 20.76
C SER A 37 -16.65 7.26 20.89
N SER A 38 -16.78 6.02 20.40
CA SER A 38 -18.00 5.22 20.48
C SER A 38 -18.34 4.83 21.93
N ALA A 39 -17.33 4.56 22.76
CA ALA A 39 -17.52 4.27 24.18
C ALA A 39 -17.97 5.51 24.97
N ARG A 40 -17.51 6.72 24.60
CA ARG A 40 -17.88 7.98 25.26
C ARG A 40 -19.22 8.54 24.79
N GLN A 41 -19.54 8.38 23.51
CA GLN A 41 -20.72 8.95 22.87
C GLN A 41 -21.37 7.93 21.92
N PRO A 42 -22.15 6.97 22.45
CA PRO A 42 -22.77 5.91 21.65
C PRO A 42 -23.77 6.43 20.62
N GLU A 43 -24.33 7.63 20.84
CA GLU A 43 -25.27 8.29 19.94
C GLU A 43 -24.63 8.66 18.58
N LEU A 44 -23.31 8.91 18.57
CA LEU A 44 -22.58 9.29 17.36
C LEU A 44 -22.01 8.10 16.59
N MET A 45 -22.22 6.87 17.07
CA MET A 45 -21.57 5.67 16.52
C MET A 45 -21.89 5.44 15.04
N ASN A 46 -23.12 5.71 14.61
CA ASN A 46 -23.52 5.57 13.19
C ASN A 46 -22.84 6.60 12.27
N ASP A 47 -22.69 7.85 12.71
CA ASP A 47 -21.99 8.90 11.94
C ASP A 47 -20.47 8.63 11.90
N LEU A 48 -19.91 8.25 13.05
CA LEU A 48 -18.50 7.87 13.19
C LEU A 48 -18.15 6.64 12.32
N GLN A 49 -19.03 5.65 12.23
CA GLN A 49 -18.81 4.44 11.41
C GLN A 49 -18.73 4.78 9.92
N THR A 50 -19.58 5.69 9.44
CA THR A 50 -19.53 6.14 8.04
C THR A 50 -18.20 6.83 7.73
N LYS A 51 -17.75 7.71 8.62
CA LYS A 51 -16.45 8.40 8.48
C LYS A 51 -15.27 7.44 8.60
N MET A 52 -15.40 6.43 9.46
CA MET A 52 -14.43 5.35 9.61
C MET A 52 -14.21 4.61 8.29
N PHE A 53 -15.28 4.22 7.60
CA PHE A 53 -15.18 3.51 6.32
C PHE A 53 -14.56 4.37 5.21
N ILE A 54 -14.90 5.67 5.15
CA ILE A 54 -14.30 6.58 4.18
C ILE A 54 -12.80 6.70 4.42
N LEU A 55 -12.38 6.88 5.67
CA LEU A 55 -10.96 6.97 6.04
C LEU A 55 -10.23 5.64 5.83
N ALA A 56 -10.85 4.52 6.19
CA ALA A 56 -10.31 3.18 5.96
C ALA A 56 -10.07 2.93 4.47
N GLY A 57 -11.07 3.25 3.63
CA GLY A 57 -10.95 3.14 2.18
C GLY A 57 -9.86 4.05 1.60
N LEU A 58 -9.65 5.25 2.16
CA LEU A 58 -8.58 6.14 1.73
C LEU A 58 -7.18 5.58 2.08
N ILE A 59 -7.04 4.98 3.27
CA ILE A 59 -5.80 4.33 3.71
C ILE A 59 -5.48 3.13 2.79
N ASP A 60 -6.49 2.30 2.52
CA ASP A 60 -6.33 1.12 1.65
C ASP A 60 -6.09 1.52 0.19
N ALA A 61 -6.70 2.61 -0.30
CA ALA A 61 -6.45 3.12 -1.65
C ALA A 61 -4.98 3.52 -1.85
N ALA A 62 -4.39 4.22 -0.87
CA ALA A 62 -2.98 4.59 -0.93
C ALA A 62 -2.06 3.36 -0.94
N PHE A 63 -2.39 2.33 -0.17
CA PHE A 63 -1.67 1.06 -0.17
C PHE A 63 -1.80 0.30 -1.51
N LEU A 64 -3.01 0.21 -2.06
CA LEU A 64 -3.26 -0.50 -3.32
C LEU A 64 -2.57 0.17 -4.52
N ILE A 65 -2.40 1.49 -4.52
CA ILE A 65 -1.59 2.17 -5.53
C ILE A 65 -0.14 1.68 -5.49
N GLY A 66 0.45 1.56 -4.29
CA GLY A 66 1.80 1.00 -4.12
C GLY A 66 1.91 -0.44 -4.58
N VAL A 67 0.91 -1.27 -4.24
CA VAL A 67 0.83 -2.67 -4.69
C VAL A 67 0.69 -2.77 -6.21
N ALA A 68 -0.12 -1.92 -6.84
CA ALA A 68 -0.28 -1.89 -8.29
C ALA A 68 1.05 -1.57 -9.02
N ILE A 69 1.83 -0.63 -8.49
CA ILE A 69 3.17 -0.31 -9.02
C ILE A 69 4.13 -1.49 -8.83
N ALA A 70 4.11 -2.14 -7.66
CA ALA A 70 4.93 -3.32 -7.42
C ALA A 70 4.55 -4.50 -8.34
N LEU A 71 3.26 -4.70 -8.62
CA LEU A 71 2.80 -5.69 -9.60
C LEU A 71 3.24 -5.33 -11.02
N LEU A 72 3.18 -4.06 -11.40
CA LEU A 72 3.67 -3.60 -12.71
C LEU A 72 5.17 -3.93 -12.87
N PHE A 73 5.98 -3.66 -11.84
CA PHE A 73 7.40 -3.98 -11.86
C PHE A 73 7.68 -5.48 -11.84
N ALA A 74 6.82 -6.28 -11.21
CA ALA A 74 6.97 -7.74 -11.16
C ALA A 74 6.60 -8.41 -12.50
N PHE A 75 5.49 -8.03 -13.13
CA PHE A 75 4.95 -8.71 -14.32
C PHE A 75 5.32 -8.03 -15.64
N ALA A 76 5.46 -6.71 -15.66
CA ALA A 76 5.71 -5.90 -16.86
C ALA A 76 6.93 -5.00 -16.66
N ASN A 77 8.04 -5.60 -16.20
CA ASN A 77 9.25 -4.89 -15.82
C ASN A 77 9.83 -4.08 -17.00
N PRO A 78 9.71 -2.74 -17.00
CA PRO A 78 10.20 -1.93 -18.11
C PRO A 78 11.74 -1.92 -18.18
N PHE A 79 12.42 -2.17 -17.06
CA PHE A 79 13.88 -2.13 -16.97
C PHE A 79 14.55 -3.36 -17.60
N ALA A 80 13.85 -4.49 -17.67
CA ALA A 80 14.35 -5.68 -18.37
C ALA A 80 14.44 -5.46 -19.89
N ALA A 81 13.47 -4.75 -20.48
CA ALA A 81 13.46 -4.41 -21.90
C ALA A 81 14.54 -3.39 -22.25
N THR A 82 14.75 -2.37 -21.42
CA THR A 82 15.77 -1.33 -21.65
C THR A 82 17.19 -1.87 -21.56
N PHE A 83 17.45 -2.85 -20.70
CA PHE A 83 18.78 -3.49 -20.60
C PHE A 83 19.14 -4.28 -21.88
N LEU A 84 18.19 -5.02 -22.45
CA LEU A 84 18.40 -5.75 -23.71
C LEU A 84 18.62 -4.79 -24.90
N ALA A 85 17.99 -3.60 -24.87
CA ALA A 85 18.16 -2.57 -25.90
C ALA A 85 19.52 -1.85 -25.86
N ASN A 86 20.18 -1.82 -24.69
CA ASN A 86 21.48 -1.15 -24.48
C ASN A 86 22.68 -2.11 -24.49
N LEU A 87 22.50 -3.38 -24.87
CA LEU A 87 23.65 -4.25 -25.12
C LEU A 87 24.41 -3.73 -26.35
N PRO A 88 25.74 -3.49 -26.27
CA PRO A 88 26.54 -3.32 -27.47
C PRO A 88 26.44 -4.63 -28.27
N LYS A 89 25.99 -4.52 -29.52
CA LYS A 89 25.90 -5.66 -30.45
C LYS A 89 27.28 -6.23 -30.76
#